data_AF-A0A7L7L3P0-F1
#
_entry.id   AF-A0A7L7L3P0-F1
#
_cell.length_a   1.000
_cell.length_b   1.000
_cell.length_c   1.000
_cell.angle_alpha   90.00
_cell.angle_beta   90.00
_cell.angle_gamma   90.00
#
_symmetry.space_group_name_H-M   'P 1'
#
loop_
_entity.id
_entity.type
_entity.pdbx_description
1 polymer ?
#
loop_
_entity_poly.entity_id
_entity_poly.type
_entity_poly.pdbx_seq_one_letter_code
_entity_poly.pdbx_strand_id
1 'polypeptide(L)'
;MTGLVIGSISPDFEKFFRMSHQDGFSHAWPAIFYFNLPLAILLSFAFHQVVRDSLINNLPLFLIKRLLPFKNLNWLNHFKKHYIIIIFSILVGVTSHLTWDTFTHPSDWFPLLLPYLNQK
;
A
#
# COMPACT_ATOMS: atom_id res chain seq x y z
N MET A 1 -10.45 0.68 4.10
CA MET A 1 -9.45 -0.41 3.95
C MET A 1 -8.61 -0.27 2.68
N THR A 2 -9.17 -0.16 1.48
CA THR A 2 -8.39 -0.02 0.21
C THR A 2 -7.21 0.94 0.31
N GLY A 3 -7.46 2.19 0.74
CA GLY A 3 -6.41 3.19 0.83
C GLY A 3 -5.28 2.81 1.79
N LEU A 4 -5.61 2.24 2.94
CA LEU A 4 -4.62 1.79 3.93
C LEU A 4 -3.71 0.70 3.36
N VAL A 5 -4.31 -0.34 2.77
CA VAL A 5 -3.57 -1.49 2.22
C VAL A 5 -2.73 -1.07 1.01
N ILE A 6 -3.30 -0.29 0.10
CA ILE A 6 -2.55 0.14 -1.10
C ILE A 6 -1.47 1.16 -0.71
N GLY A 7 -1.75 2.03 0.25
CA GLY A 7 -0.76 2.94 0.82
C GLY A 7 0.42 2.20 1.44
N SER A 8 0.18 1.13 2.20
CA SER A 8 1.25 0.36 2.85
C SER A 8 2.09 -0.49 1.91
N ILE A 9 1.69 -0.66 0.64
CA ILE A 9 2.50 -1.36 -0.37
C ILE A 9 3.11 -0.42 -1.41
N SER A 10 2.61 0.82 -1.52
CA SER A 10 3.02 1.81 -2.52
C SER A 10 4.53 2.11 -2.55
N PRO A 11 5.23 2.26 -1.40
CA PRO A 11 6.67 2.56 -1.40
C PRO A 11 7.52 1.57 -2.19
N ASP A 12 7.19 0.28 -2.12
CA ASP A 12 7.93 -0.77 -2.81
C ASP A 12 7.69 -0.82 -4.32
N PHE A 13 6.67 -0.15 -4.86
CA PHE A 13 6.38 -0.18 -6.30
C PHE A 13 7.52 0.39 -7.16
N GLU A 14 8.38 1.26 -6.62
CA GLU A 14 9.56 1.72 -7.36
C GLU A 14 10.52 0.55 -7.66
N LYS A 15 10.72 -0.38 -6.71
CA LYS A 15 11.55 -1.57 -6.89
C LYS A 15 10.96 -2.46 -7.98
N PHE A 16 9.64 -2.64 -7.98
CA PHE A 16 8.93 -3.39 -9.03
C PHE A 16 9.09 -2.74 -10.42
N PHE A 17 8.96 -1.42 -10.53
CA PHE A 17 9.14 -0.72 -11.82
C PHE A 17 10.59 -0.75 -12.32
N ARG A 18 11.56 -0.65 -11.41
CA ARG A 18 12.99 -0.73 -11.74
C ARG A 18 13.48 -2.16 -11.96
N MET A 19 12.72 -3.16 -11.53
CA MET A 19 13.15 -4.57 -11.46
C MET A 19 14.51 -4.71 -10.76
N SER A 20 14.71 -3.92 -9.70
CA SER A 20 15.97 -3.81 -8.96
C SER A 20 15.70 -3.78 -7.45
N HIS A 21 16.61 -4.36 -6.67
CA HIS A 21 16.54 -4.39 -5.21
C HIS A 21 17.07 -3.11 -4.56
N GLN A 22 17.53 -2.13 -5.35
CA GLN A 22 18.04 -0.87 -4.82
C GLN A 22 16.89 -0.03 -4.27
N ASP A 23 17.02 0.42 -3.03
CA ASP A 23 16.11 1.39 -2.44
C ASP A 23 16.16 2.69 -3.25
N GLY A 24 15.01 3.07 -3.78
CA GLY A 24 14.86 4.25 -4.61
C GLY A 24 14.43 5.49 -3.83
N PHE A 25 13.92 6.48 -4.55
CA PHE A 25 13.44 7.73 -3.95
C PHE A 25 12.08 7.58 -3.25
N SER A 26 11.33 6.51 -3.51
CA SER A 26 9.98 6.25 -2.99
C SER A 26 9.91 6.13 -1.47
N HIS A 27 11.02 5.80 -0.82
CA HIS A 27 11.12 5.66 0.64
C HIS A 27 11.49 6.97 1.35
N ALA A 28 11.75 8.05 0.60
CA ALA A 28 11.99 9.37 1.18
C ALA A 28 10.68 9.99 1.68
N TRP A 29 10.72 10.71 2.81
CA TRP A 29 9.55 11.41 3.37
C TRP A 29 8.82 12.31 2.37
N PRO A 30 9.49 13.09 1.50
CA PRO A 30 8.79 13.89 0.50
C PRO A 30 8.09 13.04 -0.57
N ALA A 31 8.59 11.84 -0.86
CA ALA A 31 8.03 10.92 -1.86
C ALA A 31 6.64 10.41 -1.49
N ILE A 32 6.24 10.50 -0.21
CA ILE A 32 4.87 10.26 0.23
C ILE A 32 3.88 11.03 -0.64
N PHE A 33 4.16 12.31 -0.93
CA PHE A 33 3.21 13.19 -1.61
C PHE A 33 3.33 13.17 -3.14
N TYR A 34 4.55 13.17 -3.69
CA TYR A 34 4.73 13.25 -5.15
C TYR A 34 4.79 11.89 -5.85
N PHE A 35 5.08 10.80 -5.14
CA PHE A 35 5.19 9.45 -5.71
C PHE A 35 4.15 8.49 -5.12
N ASN A 36 4.22 8.24 -3.80
CA ASN A 36 3.40 7.19 -3.16
C ASN A 36 1.90 7.50 -3.20
N LEU A 37 1.50 8.73 -2.92
CA LEU A 37 0.10 9.15 -2.94
C LEU A 37 -0.52 9.07 -4.34
N PRO A 38 0.04 9.69 -5.41
CA PRO A 38 -0.54 9.57 -6.74
C PRO A 38 -0.53 8.13 -7.24
N LEU A 39 0.53 7.36 -6.95
CA LEU A 39 0.59 5.95 -7.32
C LEU A 39 -0.45 5.11 -6.59
N ALA A 40 -0.64 5.30 -5.28
CA ALA A 40 -1.64 4.57 -4.51
C ALA A 40 -3.08 4.88 -4.97
N ILE A 41 -3.35 6.12 -5.36
CA ILE A 41 -4.64 6.49 -5.98
C ILE A 41 -4.81 5.73 -7.31
N LEU A 42 -3.81 5.77 -8.19
CA LEU A 42 -3.83 5.06 -9.47
C LEU A 42 -4.05 3.55 -9.29
N LEU A 43 -3.31 2.92 -8.37
CA LEU A 43 -3.43 1.51 -8.04
C LEU A 43 -4.80 1.17 -7.44
N SER A 44 -5.37 2.06 -6.64
CA SER A 44 -6.74 1.88 -6.13
C SER A 44 -7.75 1.83 -7.27
N PHE A 45 -7.63 2.73 -8.26
CA PHE A 45 -8.49 2.70 -9.44
C PHE A 45 -8.24 1.46 -10.31
N ALA A 46 -6.99 1.09 -10.55
CA ALA A 46 -6.63 -0.11 -11.31
C ALA A 46 -7.21 -1.36 -10.65
N PHE A 47 -7.06 -1.49 -9.33
CA PHE A 47 -7.60 -2.62 -8.58
C PHE A 47 -9.12 -2.69 -8.71
N HIS A 48 -9.85 -1.62 -8.39
CA HIS A 48 -11.31 -1.67 -8.35
C HIS A 48 -11.99 -1.73 -9.73
N GLN A 49 -11.35 -1.22 -10.79
CA GLN A 49 -11.94 -1.21 -12.13
C GLN A 49 -11.50 -2.38 -13.01
N VAL A 50 -10.29 -2.92 -12.81
CA VAL A 50 -9.71 -3.93 -13.71
C VAL A 50 -9.51 -5.27 -13.00
N VAL A 51 -8.93 -5.25 -11.80
CA VAL A 51 -8.43 -6.48 -11.14
C VAL A 51 -9.50 -7.16 -10.29
N ARG A 52 -10.25 -6.41 -9.48
CA ARG A 52 -11.11 -6.90 -8.41
C ARG A 52 -12.06 -8.00 -8.88
N ASP A 53 -12.81 -7.73 -9.95
CA ASP A 53 -13.87 -8.63 -10.39
C ASP A 53 -13.31 -9.90 -11.03
N SER A 54 -12.23 -9.76 -11.81
CA SER A 54 -11.47 -10.87 -12.39
C SER A 54 -10.82 -11.73 -11.32
N LEU A 55 -10.22 -11.11 -10.30
CA LEU A 55 -9.64 -11.80 -9.14
C LEU A 55 -10.72 -12.62 -8.44
N ILE A 56 -11.83 -12.00 -8.05
CA ILE A 56 -12.90 -12.69 -7.31
C ILE A 56 -13.45 -13.88 -8.12
N ASN A 57 -13.64 -13.74 -9.43
CA ASN A 57 -14.15 -14.83 -10.27
C ASN A 57 -13.23 -16.05 -10.38
N ASN A 58 -11.93 -15.88 -10.15
CA ASN A 58 -10.93 -16.95 -10.27
C ASN A 58 -10.47 -17.51 -8.92
N LEU A 59 -11.11 -17.13 -7.81
CA LEU A 59 -10.78 -17.66 -6.49
C LEU A 59 -11.48 -19.01 -6.22
N PRO A 60 -10.97 -19.82 -5.27
CA PRO A 60 -11.69 -20.97 -4.75
C PRO A 60 -13.07 -20.60 -4.19
N LEU A 61 -14.05 -21.52 -4.29
CA LEU A 61 -15.46 -21.27 -3.95
C LEU A 61 -15.68 -20.67 -2.55
N PHE A 62 -14.87 -21.06 -1.56
CA PHE A 62 -15.01 -20.54 -0.20
C PHE A 62 -14.68 -19.03 -0.10
N LEU A 63 -13.74 -18.54 -0.93
CA LEU A 63 -13.40 -17.12 -1.00
C LEU A 63 -14.39 -16.35 -1.86
N ILE A 64 -14.85 -16.92 -2.98
CA ILE A 64 -15.89 -16.32 -3.82
C ILE A 64 -17.11 -15.96 -2.97
N LYS A 65 -17.63 -16.91 -2.18
CA LYS A 65 -18.81 -16.68 -1.32
C LYS A 65 -18.64 -15.51 -0.36
N ARG A 66 -17.42 -15.31 0.16
CA ARG A 66 -17.10 -14.21 1.10
C ARG A 66 -16.90 -12.87 0.40
N LEU A 67 -16.39 -12.89 -0.84
CA LEU A 67 -15.95 -11.68 -1.54
C LEU A 67 -16.95 -11.18 -2.59
N LEU A 68 -17.91 -12.01 -3.01
CA LEU A 68 -18.95 -11.65 -3.97
C LEU A 68 -19.68 -10.33 -3.66
N PRO A 69 -20.03 -10.01 -2.39
CA PRO A 69 -20.69 -8.75 -2.06
C PRO A 69 -19.90 -7.50 -2.46
N PHE A 70 -18.56 -7.60 -2.57
CA PHE A 70 -17.71 -6.46 -2.91
C PHE A 70 -17.63 -6.18 -4.42
N LYS A 71 -18.09 -7.10 -5.29
CA LYS A 71 -18.10 -6.87 -6.76
C LYS A 71 -19.05 -5.75 -7.18
N ASN A 72 -20.14 -5.55 -6.44
CA ASN A 72 -21.16 -4.56 -6.80
C ASN A 72 -20.81 -3.13 -6.32
N LEU A 73 -19.62 -2.92 -5.75
CA LEU A 73 -19.20 -1.62 -5.27
C LEU A 73 -18.84 -0.71 -6.45
N ASN A 74 -19.63 0.36 -6.64
CA ASN A 74 -19.32 1.44 -7.58
C ASN A 74 -18.19 2.32 -7.02
N TRP A 75 -16.96 1.98 -7.41
CA TRP A 75 -15.75 2.63 -6.88
C TRP A 75 -15.68 4.12 -7.19
N LEU A 76 -16.08 4.53 -8.40
CA LEU A 76 -16.06 5.94 -8.80
C LEU A 76 -16.94 6.80 -7.88
N ASN A 77 -18.17 6.34 -7.62
CA ASN A 77 -19.07 7.05 -6.71
C ASN A 77 -18.57 7.02 -5.26
N HIS A 78 -18.05 5.87 -4.82
CA HIS A 78 -17.49 5.73 -3.48
C HIS A 78 -16.28 6.67 -3.26
N PHE A 79 -15.37 6.73 -4.23
CA PHE A 79 -14.20 7.61 -4.18
C PHE A 79 -14.63 9.07 -4.12
N LYS A 80 -15.54 9.52 -4.98
CA LYS A 80 -16.05 10.91 -4.95
C LYS A 80 -16.64 11.29 -3.59
N LYS A 81 -17.38 10.38 -2.95
CA LYS A 81 -17.99 10.63 -1.64
C LYS A 81 -16.99 10.60 -0.47
N HIS A 82 -15.91 9.83 -0.58
CA HIS A 82 -15.03 9.52 0.55
C HIS A 82 -13.54 9.83 0.28
N TYR A 83 -13.22 10.64 -0.73
CA TYR A 83 -11.83 10.87 -1.16
C TYR A 83 -10.91 11.33 -0.02
N ILE A 84 -11.40 12.17 0.90
CA ILE A 84 -10.64 12.63 2.08
C ILE A 84 -10.22 11.44 2.96
N ILE A 85 -11.16 10.54 3.27
CA ILE A 85 -10.91 9.35 4.09
C ILE A 85 -9.95 8.40 3.36
N ILE A 86 -10.10 8.26 2.04
CA ILE A 86 -9.24 7.40 1.22
C ILE A 86 -7.81 7.94 1.20
N ILE A 87 -7.63 9.24 0.93
CA ILE A 87 -6.31 9.90 0.94
C ILE A 87 -5.69 9.78 2.32
N PHE A 88 -6.43 10.08 3.39
CA PHE A 88 -5.93 9.94 4.76
C PHE A 88 -5.51 8.49 5.05
N SER A 89 -6.31 7.50 4.63
CA SER A 89 -5.96 6.09 4.78
C SER A 89 -4.68 5.73 4.01
N ILE A 90 -4.49 6.26 2.81
CA ILE A 90 -3.26 6.08 2.02
C ILE A 90 -2.07 6.64 2.77
N LEU A 91 -2.17 7.87 3.27
CA LEU A 91 -1.09 8.51 4.02
C LEU A 91 -0.72 7.68 5.25
N VAL A 92 -1.71 7.23 6.03
CA VAL A 92 -1.47 6.34 7.18
C VAL A 92 -0.78 5.05 6.73
N GLY A 93 -1.24 4.43 5.64
CA GLY A 93 -0.63 3.22 5.09
C GLY A 93 0.84 3.42 4.72
N VAL A 94 1.14 4.46 3.94
CA VAL A 94 2.51 4.80 3.54
C VAL A 94 3.38 5.07 4.76
N THR A 95 2.90 5.88 5.72
CA THR A 95 3.68 6.17 6.93
C THR A 95 3.94 4.92 7.75
N SER A 96 2.95 4.01 7.89
CA SER A 96 3.15 2.75 8.61
C SER A 96 4.24 1.88 7.97
N HIS A 97 4.29 1.80 6.64
CA HIS A 97 5.35 1.09 5.92
C HIS A 97 6.72 1.71 6.20
N LEU A 98 6.88 3.02 5.97
CA LEU A 98 8.16 3.71 6.21
C LEU A 98 8.62 3.61 7.67
N THR A 99 7.70 3.70 8.63
CA THR A 99 8.05 3.50 10.05
C THR A 99 8.50 2.06 10.31
N TRP A 100 7.89 1.07 9.66
CA TRP A 100 8.30 -0.32 9.82
C TRP A 100 9.65 -0.61 9.16
N ASP A 101 9.94 0.03 8.02
CA ASP A 101 11.24 -0.04 7.38
C ASP A 101 12.34 0.49 8.29
N THR A 102 12.09 1.59 9.01
CA THR A 102 13.08 2.11 9.98
C THR A 102 13.39 1.14 11.13
N PHE A 103 12.49 0.21 11.46
CA PHE A 103 12.75 -0.84 12.46
C PHE A 103 13.54 -2.03 11.90
N THR A 104 13.51 -2.25 10.58
CA THR A 104 14.11 -3.44 9.95
C THR A 104 15.41 -3.14 9.21
N HIS A 105 15.60 -1.89 8.77
CA HIS A 105 16.87 -1.41 8.27
C HIS A 105 17.76 -0.96 9.44
N PRO A 106 19.03 -1.37 9.46
CA PRO A 106 20.00 -0.91 10.46
C PRO A 106 20.31 0.57 10.18
N SER A 107 19.46 1.46 10.67
CA SER A 107 19.80 2.87 10.84
C SER A 107 20.45 3.06 12.22
N ASP A 108 21.37 4.03 12.33
CA ASP A 108 22.19 4.31 13.51
C ASP A 108 21.41 4.60 14.82
N TRP A 109 20.08 4.65 14.77
CA TRP A 109 19.18 4.92 15.90
C TRP A 109 18.63 3.66 16.59
N PHE A 110 18.61 2.52 15.89
CA PHE A 110 18.07 1.28 16.43
C PHE A 110 18.93 0.56 17.50
N PRO A 111 20.26 0.80 17.65
CA PRO A 111 21.04 0.17 18.71
C PRO A 111 20.60 0.49 20.15
N LEU A 112 19.71 1.47 20.37
CA LEU A 112 19.35 1.93 21.72
C LEU A 112 18.09 1.27 22.31
N LEU A 113 17.13 0.83 21.49
CA LEU A 113 15.82 0.37 21.95
C LEU A 113 15.72 -1.15 22.12
N LEU A 114 16.35 -1.95 21.25
CA LEU A 114 16.31 -3.41 21.29
C LEU A 114 17.62 -4.02 20.77
N PRO A 115 18.71 -4.02 21.56
CA PRO A 115 20.02 -4.53 21.13
C PRO A 115 20.02 -6.02 20.71
N TYR A 116 19.02 -6.80 21.14
CA TYR A 116 18.86 -8.21 20.78
C TYR A 116 18.57 -8.44 19.28
N LEU A 117 17.96 -7.48 18.59
CA LEU A 117 17.65 -7.59 17.16
C LEU A 117 18.85 -7.26 16.25
N ASN A 118 19.96 -6.78 16.83
CA ASN A 118 21.16 -6.38 16.10
C ASN A 118 22.28 -7.44 16.14
N GLN A 119 22.00 -8.63 16.68
CA GLN A 119 22.92 -9.76 16.62
C GLN A 119 22.65 -10.55 15.33
N LYS A 120 23.46 -10.27 14.30
CA LYS A 120 23.71 -11.21 13.21
C LYS A 120 25.03 -11.93 13.46
#